data_AF-A0A7K3S8X4-F1
#
_entry.id   AF-A0A7K3S8X4-F1
#
_cell.length_a   1.000
_cell.length_b   1.000
_cell.length_c   1.000
_cell.angle_alpha   90.00
_cell.angle_beta   90.00
_cell.angle_gamma   90.00
#
_symmetry.space_group_name_H-M   'P 1'
#
loop_
_entity.id
_entity.type
_entity.pdbx_description
1 polymer ?
#
loop_
_entity_poly.entity_id
_entity_poly.type
_entity_poly.pdbx_seq_one_letter_code
_entity_poly.pdbx_strand_id
1 'polypeptide(L)' 'APRATGYGIACGRAPHRLIGIDLDVDPAYGSDAAGALRQLALQHLFTIPPTVTVLTPSGGRHLWLTG' A
#
# COMPACT_ATOMS: atom_id res chain seq x y z
N ALA A 1 30.53 -7.34 1.06
CA ALA A 1 29.42 -6.57 1.68
C ALA A 1 28.30 -7.54 2.05
N PRO A 2 27.64 -7.42 3.21
CA PRO A 2 26.48 -8.27 3.49
C PRO A 2 25.43 -7.95 2.43
N ARG A 3 24.87 -8.99 1.81
CA ARG A 3 23.86 -8.83 0.75
C ARG A 3 22.65 -8.09 1.33
N ALA A 4 22.11 -7.12 0.59
CA ALA A 4 20.86 -6.48 0.97
C ALA A 4 19.77 -7.56 1.14
N THR A 5 19.13 -7.58 2.30
CA THR A 5 18.08 -8.56 2.64
C THR A 5 16.71 -8.16 2.05
N GLY A 6 16.63 -6.99 1.40
CA GLY A 6 15.45 -6.49 0.70
C GLY A 6 15.81 -5.40 -0.30
N TYR A 7 14.84 -5.01 -1.12
CA TYR A 7 14.93 -3.88 -2.06
C TYR A 7 13.69 -3.00 -1.95
N GLY A 8 13.86 -1.69 -2.09
CA GLY A 8 12.75 -0.74 -2.20
C GLY A 8 12.29 -0.59 -3.65
N ILE A 9 11.04 -0.15 -3.84
CA ILE A 9 10.49 0.17 -5.16
C ILE A 9 10.27 1.68 -5.24
N ALA A 10 10.90 2.34 -6.21
CA ALA A 10 10.75 3.77 -6.40
C ALA A 10 9.46 4.09 -7.17
N CYS A 11 8.58 4.89 -6.57
CA CYS A 11 7.32 5.35 -7.18
C CYS A 11 7.53 6.60 -8.05
N GLY A 12 6.56 6.88 -8.94
CA GLY A 12 6.42 8.15 -9.66
C GLY A 12 7.47 8.45 -10.75
N ARG A 13 8.37 7.52 -11.08
CA ARG A 13 9.43 7.73 -12.07
C ARG A 13 9.02 7.31 -13.47
N ALA A 14 9.15 8.20 -14.46
CA ALA A 14 8.99 7.80 -15.86
C ALA A 14 9.93 6.62 -16.24
N PRO A 15 9.49 5.68 -17.11
CA PRO A 15 8.19 5.65 -17.79
C PRO A 15 7.05 5.08 -16.93
N HIS A 16 7.35 4.52 -15.76
CA HIS A 16 6.38 3.83 -14.90
C HIS A 16 5.84 4.78 -13.82
N ARG A 17 4.65 5.35 -14.06
CA ARG A 17 3.93 6.19 -13.08
C ARG A 17 3.32 5.34 -11.95
N LEU A 18 4.17 4.61 -11.25
CA LEU A 18 3.80 3.73 -10.16
C LEU A 18 3.39 4.53 -8.93
N ILE A 19 2.31 4.11 -8.30
CA ILE A 19 1.76 4.65 -7.05
C ILE A 19 1.73 3.48 -6.06
N GLY A 20 2.48 3.60 -4.97
CA GLY A 20 2.38 2.70 -3.82
C GLY A 20 1.49 3.33 -2.76
N ILE A 21 0.40 2.67 -2.38
CA ILE A 21 -0.39 3.03 -1.22
C ILE A 21 0.04 2.14 -0.07
N ASP A 22 0.62 2.74 0.96
CA ASP A 22 1.00 2.06 2.19
C ASP A 22 -0.16 2.08 3.19
N LEU A 23 -0.67 0.90 3.53
CA LEU A 23 -1.76 0.69 4.46
C LEU A 23 -1.19 0.07 5.73
N ASP A 24 -0.69 0.94 6.60
CA ASP A 24 -0.18 0.57 7.90
C ASP A 24 -1.25 -0.03 8.81
N VAL A 25 -0.78 -0.89 9.70
CA VAL A 25 -1.56 -1.41 10.82
C VAL A 25 -0.72 -1.33 12.08
N ASP A 26 -1.34 -0.88 13.16
CA ASP A 26 -0.76 -0.86 14.49
C ASP A 26 -1.80 -1.38 15.49
N PRO A 27 -1.72 -2.67 15.84
CA PRO A 27 -2.65 -3.27 16.80
C PRO A 27 -2.56 -2.67 18.21
N ALA A 28 -1.41 -2.09 18.59
CA ALA A 28 -1.20 -1.54 19.92
C ALA A 28 -1.85 -0.15 20.07
N TYR A 29 -1.88 0.63 18.99
CA TYR A 29 -2.45 1.98 18.97
C TYR A 29 -3.75 2.07 18.15
N GLY A 30 -4.25 0.94 17.65
CA GLY A 30 -5.54 0.81 16.98
C GLY A 30 -5.59 1.38 15.56
N SER A 31 -4.45 1.53 14.89
CA SER A 31 -4.47 1.98 13.49
C SER A 31 -4.79 0.82 12.55
N ASP A 32 -5.78 1.02 11.69
CA ASP A 32 -6.16 0.11 10.59
C ASP A 32 -6.41 0.95 9.33
N ALA A 33 -5.34 1.24 8.60
CA ALA A 33 -5.45 2.04 7.38
C ALA A 33 -6.24 1.33 6.27
N ALA A 34 -6.26 -0.01 6.26
CA ALA A 34 -7.07 -0.77 5.31
C ALA A 34 -8.57 -0.61 5.58
N GLY A 35 -8.97 -0.68 6.85
CA GLY A 35 -10.32 -0.35 7.30
C GLY A 35 -10.70 1.09 6.95
N ALA A 36 -9.81 2.05 7.24
CA ALA A 36 -10.04 3.46 6.93
C ALA A 36 -10.20 3.72 5.41
N LEU A 37 -9.34 3.12 4.57
CA LEU A 37 -9.46 3.25 3.11
C LEU A 37 -10.78 2.65 2.61
N ARG A 38 -11.22 1.52 3.17
CA ARG A 38 -12.54 0.95 2.86
C ARG A 38 -13.68 1.89 3.24
N GLN A 39 -13.58 2.55 4.39
CA GLN A 39 -14.58 3.56 4.78
C GLN A 39 -14.61 4.73 3.81
N LEU A 40 -13.44 5.24 3.40
CA LEU A 40 -13.35 6.29 2.38
C LEU A 40 -13.96 5.84 1.05
N ALA A 41 -13.69 4.60 0.61
CA ALA A 41 -14.27 4.03 -0.60
C ALA A 41 -15.80 4.01 -0.56
N LEU A 42 -16.38 3.65 0.58
CA LEU A 42 -17.83 3.68 0.78
C LEU A 42 -18.40 5.11 0.85
N GLN A 43 -17.73 6.02 1.55
CA GLN A 43 -18.17 7.41 1.71
C GLN A 43 -18.10 8.21 0.41
N HIS A 44 -17.08 7.96 -0.40
CA HIS A 44 -16.81 8.68 -1.65
C HIS A 44 -17.16 7.87 -2.91
N LEU A 45 -17.79 6.71 -2.74
CA LEU A 45 -18.34 5.86 -3.80
C LEU A 45 -17.32 5.49 -4.89
N PHE A 46 -16.11 5.13 -4.48
CA PHE A 46 -15.09 4.61 -5.40
C PHE A 46 -14.78 3.15 -5.11
N THR A 47 -14.29 2.46 -6.15
CA THR A 47 -13.71 1.12 -6.02
C THR A 47 -12.21 1.20 -6.22
N ILE A 48 -11.48 0.28 -5.60
CA ILE A 48 -10.07 0.07 -5.90
C ILE A 48 -10.01 -0.89 -7.09
N PRO A 49 -9.40 -0.52 -8.23
CA PRO A 49 -9.27 -1.44 -9.35
C PRO A 49 -8.40 -2.65 -8.97
N PRO A 50 -8.53 -3.80 -9.65
CA PRO A 50 -7.65 -4.94 -9.42
C PRO A 50 -6.17 -4.53 -9.50
N THR A 51 -5.42 -4.82 -8.44
CA THR A 51 -4.05 -4.34 -8.25
C THR A 51 -3.23 -5.37 -7.48
N VAL A 52 -1.89 -5.27 -7.57
CA VAL A 52 -1.00 -6.10 -6.78
C VAL A 52 -1.02 -5.62 -5.33
N THR A 53 -1.26 -6.56 -4.42
CA THR A 53 -1.20 -6.32 -2.97
C THR A 53 -0.04 -7.12 -2.38
N VAL A 54 0.79 -6.48 -1.56
CA VAL A 54 1.88 -7.13 -0.82
C VAL A 54 1.64 -6.96 0.66
N LEU A 55 1.75 -8.04 1.45
CA LEU A 55 1.70 -7.96 2.91
C LEU A 55 3.02 -7.39 3.44
N THR A 56 2.94 -6.42 4.35
CA THR A 56 4.12 -5.88 5.03
C THR A 56 4.46 -6.76 6.24
N PRO A 57 5.72 -6.75 6.73
CA PRO A 57 6.11 -7.50 7.92
C PRO A 57 5.32 -7.16 9.18
N SER A 58 4.80 -5.92 9.29
CA SER A 58 3.93 -5.48 10.38
C SER A 58 2.49 -6.02 10.28
N GLY A 59 2.14 -6.70 9.19
CA GLY A 59 0.77 -7.18 8.92
C GLY A 59 -0.10 -6.20 8.12
N GLY A 60 0.47 -5.06 7.72
CA GLY A 60 -0.15 -4.07 6.83
C GLY A 60 -0.13 -4.52 5.37
N ARG A 61 -0.45 -3.60 4.45
CA ARG A 61 -0.55 -3.89 3.01
C ARG A 61 0.01 -2.75 2.17
N HIS A 62 0.79 -3.10 1.13
CA HIS A 62 1.08 -2.19 0.03
C HIS A 62 0.17 -2.51 -1.17
N LEU A 63 -0.56 -1.51 -1.69
CA LEU A 63 -1.25 -1.59 -2.98
C LEU A 63 -0.41 -0.90 -4.07
N TRP A 64 -0.30 -1.52 -5.25
CA TRP A 64 0.57 -1.02 -6.34
C TRP A 64 -0.22 -0.68 -7.61
N LEU A 65 -0.51 0.60 -7.78
CA LEU A 65 -1.32 1.13 -8.88
C LEU A 65 -0.42 1.78 -9.93
N THR A 66 -0.91 1.83 -11.16
CA THR A 66 -0.29 2.59 -12.27
C THR A 66 -1.37 3.38 -13.00
N GLY A 67 -1.02 4.55 -13.52
CA GLY A 67 -1.88 5.37 -14.38
C GLY A 67 -1.62 5.17 -15.86
#